data_AF-A0A7X5E6L7-F1
#
_entry.id   AF-A0A7X5E6L7-F1
#
_cell.length_a   1.000
_cell.length_b   1.000
_cell.length_c   1.000
_cell.angle_alpha   90.00
_cell.angle_beta   90.00
_cell.angle_gamma   90.00
#
_symmetry.space_group_name_H-M   'P 1'
#
loop_
_entity.id
_entity.type
_entity.pdbx_description
1 polymer ?
#
loop_
_entity_poly.entity_id
_entity_poly.type
_entity_poly.pdbx_seq_one_letter_code
_entity_poly.pdbx_strand_id
1 'polypeptide(L)'
;MSVFFPGLLDGFLKPVFLEKVRRKYHYGEGQMDELKAVAEEMLPFIAGDAFWERKGWHVPPAQNSLSVKGRQEEGNNKILDRRWEAVVISLGWSVDELQESYSQKGMLSECYMLEGLASELLLDSYREYNQYMQEHTDWHVARYHFLGSEGEFPLEMLPGILEDIASQLEEQEAGYDVQGIAGGNLHRIICNSSFCIQPKKSVVFIAELTKEEAAHCPGICLGCSSIHCPNRMEEELVRR
;
A
#
# COMPACT_ATOMS: atom_id res chain seq x y z
N MET A 1 -7.02 -13.62 -8.06
CA MET A 1 -6.44 -12.27 -7.91
C MET A 1 -7.50 -11.23 -7.62
N SER A 2 -7.20 -10.27 -6.75
CA SER A 2 -8.09 -9.16 -6.42
C SER A 2 -7.85 -7.95 -7.32
N VAL A 3 -8.95 -7.34 -7.79
CA VAL A 3 -8.88 -6.09 -8.58
C VAL A 3 -8.40 -4.94 -7.69
N PHE A 4 -7.55 -4.06 -8.23
CA PHE A 4 -7.10 -2.85 -7.55
C PHE A 4 -8.29 -1.92 -7.22
N PHE A 5 -8.41 -1.55 -5.95
CA PHE A 5 -9.52 -0.82 -5.33
C PHE A 5 -10.33 0.08 -6.29
N PRO A 6 -11.50 -0.37 -6.79
CA PRO A 6 -12.24 0.34 -7.83
C PRO A 6 -12.62 1.78 -7.44
N GLY A 7 -12.95 1.99 -6.16
CA GLY A 7 -13.28 3.32 -5.63
C GLY A 7 -12.15 4.35 -5.78
N LEU A 8 -10.89 3.92 -5.73
CA LEU A 8 -9.75 4.81 -5.96
C LEU A 8 -9.59 5.16 -7.43
N LEU A 9 -9.77 4.20 -8.33
CA LEU A 9 -9.69 4.46 -9.76
C LEU A 9 -10.81 5.43 -10.19
N ASP A 10 -12.02 5.26 -9.66
CA ASP A 10 -13.14 6.18 -9.85
C ASP A 10 -12.88 7.58 -9.25
N GLY A 11 -12.02 7.66 -8.24
CA GLY A 11 -11.62 8.89 -7.56
C GLY A 11 -10.45 9.62 -8.22
N PHE A 12 -9.63 8.93 -9.00
CA PHE A 12 -8.30 9.38 -9.40
C PHE A 12 -8.29 10.67 -10.22
N LEU A 13 -9.27 10.85 -11.12
CA LEU A 13 -9.40 12.08 -11.93
C LEU A 13 -10.30 13.14 -11.29
N LYS A 14 -10.85 12.89 -10.09
CA LYS A 14 -11.74 13.85 -9.45
C LYS A 14 -10.94 15.06 -8.93
N PRO A 15 -11.52 16.29 -9.00
CA PRO A 15 -10.84 17.50 -8.52
C PRO A 15 -10.34 17.41 -7.08
N VAL A 16 -11.05 16.67 -6.21
CA VAL A 16 -10.66 16.49 -4.80
C VAL A 16 -9.30 15.79 -4.69
N PHE A 17 -9.06 14.74 -5.47
CA PHE A 17 -7.79 14.02 -5.46
C PHE A 17 -6.66 14.87 -6.08
N LEU A 18 -6.92 15.48 -7.24
CA LEU A 18 -5.92 16.30 -7.92
C LEU A 18 -5.51 17.52 -7.10
N GLU A 19 -6.46 18.19 -6.42
CA GLU A 19 -6.15 19.33 -5.56
C GLU A 19 -5.37 18.92 -4.31
N LYS A 20 -5.65 17.74 -3.75
CA LYS A 20 -4.84 17.15 -2.66
C LYS A 20 -3.39 16.99 -3.11
N VAL A 21 -3.16 16.36 -4.27
CA VAL A 21 -1.82 16.18 -4.84
C VAL A 21 -1.17 17.53 -5.13
N ARG A 22 -1.89 18.46 -5.75
CA ARG A 22 -1.45 19.84 -6.02
C ARG A 22 -0.86 20.50 -4.78
N ARG A 23 -1.62 20.50 -3.69
CA ARG A 23 -1.24 21.16 -2.43
C ARG A 23 -0.06 20.47 -1.76
N LYS A 24 -0.09 19.14 -1.69
CA LYS A 24 0.91 18.34 -0.98
C LYS A 24 2.29 18.38 -1.63
N TYR A 25 2.32 18.38 -2.97
CA TYR A 25 3.56 18.40 -3.75
C TYR A 25 3.89 19.79 -4.31
N HIS A 26 3.19 20.82 -3.84
CA HIS A 26 3.45 22.24 -4.11
C HIS A 26 3.46 22.62 -5.59
N TYR A 27 2.59 21.99 -6.40
CA TYR A 27 2.39 22.40 -7.79
C TYR A 27 1.71 23.78 -7.84
N GLY A 28 2.18 24.64 -8.75
CA GLY A 28 1.62 25.98 -8.96
C GLY A 28 0.17 25.94 -9.45
N GLU A 29 -0.58 27.02 -9.26
CA GLU A 29 -1.98 27.09 -9.72
C GLU A 29 -2.12 26.92 -11.23
N GLY A 30 -1.12 27.39 -11.99
CA GLY A 30 -1.07 27.22 -13.44
C GLY A 30 -0.62 25.83 -13.91
N GLN A 31 -0.32 24.89 -13.00
CA GLN A 31 0.15 23.54 -13.33
C GLN A 31 -0.93 22.46 -13.21
N MET A 32 -2.19 22.87 -12.95
CA MET A 32 -3.27 21.92 -12.71
C MET A 32 -3.72 21.18 -13.96
N ASP A 33 -3.67 21.84 -15.12
CA ASP A 33 -4.03 21.21 -16.38
C ASP A 33 -2.98 20.15 -16.77
N GLU A 34 -1.69 20.43 -16.54
CA GLU A 34 -0.61 19.46 -16.73
C GLU A 34 -0.69 18.29 -15.75
N LEU A 35 -0.95 18.56 -14.46
CA LEU A 35 -1.15 17.50 -13.46
C LEU A 35 -2.32 16.58 -13.84
N LYS A 36 -3.42 17.17 -14.31
CA LYS A 36 -4.58 16.43 -14.80
C LYS A 36 -4.25 15.62 -16.05
N ALA A 37 -3.51 16.18 -16.99
CA ALA A 37 -3.10 15.48 -18.21
C ALA A 37 -2.23 14.24 -17.89
N VAL A 38 -1.28 14.37 -16.97
CA VAL A 38 -0.47 13.23 -16.50
C VAL A 38 -1.36 12.18 -15.83
N ALA A 39 -2.31 12.59 -14.99
CA ALA A 39 -3.25 11.65 -14.36
C ALA A 39 -4.14 10.93 -15.40
N GLU A 40 -4.62 11.63 -16.43
CA GLU A 40 -5.39 11.03 -17.52
C GLU A 40 -4.56 10.00 -18.30
N GLU A 41 -3.27 10.27 -18.54
CA GLU A 41 -2.36 9.32 -19.19
C GLU A 41 -2.06 8.11 -18.30
N MET A 42 -1.89 8.31 -16.99
CA MET A 42 -1.61 7.24 -16.02
C MET A 42 -2.77 6.26 -15.82
N LEU A 43 -4.02 6.74 -15.82
CA LEU A 43 -5.20 5.96 -15.45
C LEU A 43 -5.33 4.61 -16.19
N PRO A 44 -5.23 4.52 -17.53
CA PRO A 44 -5.37 3.24 -18.22
C PRO A 44 -4.26 2.23 -17.87
N PHE A 45 -3.03 2.70 -17.57
CA PHE A 45 -1.93 1.83 -17.15
C PHE A 45 -2.21 1.24 -15.77
N ILE A 46 -2.59 2.09 -14.80
CA ILE A 46 -2.95 1.64 -13.46
C ILE A 46 -4.13 0.67 -13.52
N ALA A 47 -5.19 1.00 -14.27
CA ALA A 47 -6.39 0.16 -14.35
C ALA A 47 -6.12 -1.23 -14.95
N GLY A 48 -5.09 -1.38 -15.80
CA GLY A 48 -4.74 -2.64 -16.45
C GLY A 48 -3.74 -3.50 -15.69
N ASP A 49 -2.97 -2.93 -14.77
CA ASP A 49 -1.77 -3.59 -14.21
C ASP A 49 -1.68 -3.53 -12.68
N ALA A 50 -2.36 -2.56 -12.05
CA ALA A 50 -2.36 -2.43 -10.60
C ALA A 50 -3.10 -3.60 -9.93
N PHE A 51 -2.63 -3.99 -8.75
CA PHE A 51 -3.18 -5.10 -7.99
C PHE A 51 -2.86 -4.97 -6.50
N TRP A 52 -3.53 -5.80 -5.70
CA TRP A 52 -3.15 -6.02 -4.31
C TRP A 52 -3.45 -7.45 -3.90
N GLU A 53 -2.67 -7.98 -2.96
CA GLU A 53 -2.82 -9.35 -2.46
C GLU A 53 -2.48 -9.43 -0.97
N ARG A 54 -3.01 -10.46 -0.32
CA ARG A 54 -2.75 -10.74 1.10
C ARG A 54 -2.59 -12.23 1.38
N LYS A 55 -1.79 -12.55 2.39
CA LYS A 55 -1.59 -13.91 2.90
C LYS A 55 -1.49 -13.90 4.43
N GLY A 56 -2.01 -14.94 5.07
CA GLY A 56 -1.85 -15.12 6.51
C GLY A 56 -0.36 -15.17 6.88
N TRP A 57 0.04 -14.38 7.86
CA TRP A 57 1.42 -14.30 8.33
C TRP A 57 1.53 -14.95 9.70
N HIS A 58 2.34 -16.01 9.80
CA HIS A 58 2.38 -16.88 10.98
C HIS A 58 3.68 -16.80 11.78
N VAL A 59 4.63 -15.94 11.40
CA VAL A 59 5.88 -15.73 12.15
C VAL A 59 5.74 -14.45 12.99
N PRO A 60 5.45 -14.54 14.30
CA PRO A 60 5.56 -13.39 15.18
C PRO A 60 7.05 -12.99 15.27
N PRO A 61 7.36 -11.71 15.53
CA PRO A 61 8.71 -11.32 15.88
C PRO A 61 9.22 -12.19 17.03
N ALA A 62 10.49 -12.59 16.99
CA ALA A 62 11.11 -13.31 18.10
C ALA A 62 10.80 -12.56 19.41
N GLN A 63 10.11 -13.23 20.35
CA GLN A 63 9.78 -12.68 21.66
C GLN A 63 11.06 -12.47 22.47
N ASN A 64 11.79 -11.39 22.20
CA ASN A 64 13.04 -11.08 22.89
C ASN A 64 13.15 -9.58 23.19
N SER A 65 12.07 -8.92 23.60
CA SER A 65 12.14 -7.56 24.19
C SER A 65 10.84 -6.99 24.77
N LEU A 66 9.75 -7.75 24.95
CA LEU A 66 8.65 -7.31 25.83
C LEU A 66 8.87 -7.83 27.24
N SER A 67 9.95 -7.37 27.87
CA SER A 67 9.88 -7.16 29.31
C SER A 67 8.92 -6.00 29.53
N VAL A 68 7.64 -6.32 29.73
CA VAL A 68 6.69 -5.43 30.38
C VAL A 68 7.20 -5.23 31.81
N LYS A 69 8.15 -4.30 31.98
CA LYS A 69 8.40 -3.68 33.26
C LYS A 69 7.32 -2.63 33.45
N GLY A 70 6.16 -3.08 33.92
CA GLY A 70 5.03 -2.22 34.24
C GLY A 70 3.97 -3.01 34.97
N ARG A 71 4.11 -3.06 36.30
CA ARG A 71 3.13 -3.41 37.35
C ARG A 71 2.11 -4.52 37.04
N GLN A 72 2.20 -5.59 37.85
CA GLN A 72 1.06 -6.43 38.18
C GLN A 72 -0.11 -5.53 38.61
N GLU A 73 -1.13 -5.44 37.77
CA GLU A 73 -2.50 -5.21 38.22
C GLU A 73 -3.32 -6.41 37.74
N GLU A 74 -3.83 -7.15 38.72
CA GLU A 74 -4.73 -8.28 38.54
C GLU A 74 -6.02 -7.79 37.88
N GLY A 75 -6.26 -8.17 36.63
CA GLY A 75 -7.52 -7.89 35.94
C GLY A 75 -7.59 -8.62 34.61
N ASN A 76 -8.48 -9.61 34.51
CA ASN A 76 -8.95 -10.30 33.29
C ASN A 76 -7.96 -10.32 32.12
N ASN A 77 -7.14 -11.37 32.05
CA ASN A 77 -6.29 -11.65 30.90
C ASN A 77 -7.20 -12.08 29.71
N LYS A 78 -7.87 -11.11 29.07
CA LYS A 78 -8.50 -11.31 27.77
C LYS A 78 -7.36 -11.63 26.81
N ILE A 79 -7.28 -12.88 26.35
CA ILE A 79 -6.48 -13.22 25.19
C ILE A 79 -7.02 -12.35 24.06
N LEU A 80 -6.25 -11.33 23.67
CA LEU A 80 -6.58 -10.51 22.53
C LEU A 80 -6.37 -11.39 21.30
N ASP A 81 -7.46 -11.71 20.60
CA ASP A 81 -7.41 -12.35 19.29
C ASP A 81 -6.61 -11.43 18.37
N ARG A 82 -5.36 -11.82 18.08
CA ARG A 82 -4.44 -11.12 17.19
C ARG A 82 -4.02 -12.04 16.05
N ARG A 83 -4.02 -11.49 14.84
CA ARG A 83 -3.57 -12.16 13.62
C ARG A 83 -2.68 -11.21 12.83
N TRP A 84 -1.77 -11.76 12.05
CA TRP A 84 -0.95 -10.99 11.12
C TRP A 84 -1.24 -11.44 9.69
N GLU A 85 -1.21 -10.48 8.78
CA GLU A 85 -1.29 -10.73 7.34
C GLU A 85 -0.18 -9.96 6.64
N ALA A 86 0.53 -10.62 5.74
CA ALA A 86 1.41 -9.95 4.79
C ALA A 86 0.55 -9.42 3.65
N VAL A 87 0.73 -8.14 3.33
CA VAL A 87 -0.06 -7.45 2.30
C VAL A 87 0.90 -6.81 1.32
N VAL A 88 0.55 -6.92 0.05
CA VAL A 88 1.24 -6.26 -1.04
C VAL A 88 0.26 -5.47 -1.88
N ILE A 89 0.66 -4.25 -2.24
CA ILE A 89 -0.12 -3.36 -3.11
C ILE A 89 0.83 -2.77 -4.15
N SER A 90 0.45 -2.80 -5.42
CA SER A 90 1.27 -2.27 -6.52
C SER A 90 0.42 -1.54 -7.56
N LEU A 91 0.97 -0.47 -8.14
CA LEU A 91 0.39 0.20 -9.30
C LEU A 91 0.81 -0.42 -10.65
N GLY A 92 1.65 -1.46 -10.63
CA GLY A 92 2.07 -2.17 -11.84
C GLY A 92 3.35 -1.62 -12.50
N TRP A 93 3.93 -2.43 -13.39
CA TRP A 93 5.12 -2.13 -14.17
C TRP A 93 4.89 -1.01 -15.19
N SER A 94 3.69 -0.97 -15.74
CA SER A 94 3.29 0.01 -16.74
C SER A 94 3.42 1.47 -16.27
N VAL A 95 3.30 1.73 -14.96
CA VAL A 95 3.55 3.06 -14.39
C VAL A 95 5.04 3.41 -14.40
N ASP A 96 5.91 2.43 -14.13
CA ASP A 96 7.36 2.62 -14.22
C ASP A 96 7.78 2.87 -15.67
N GLU A 97 7.21 2.12 -16.63
CA GLU A 97 7.44 2.28 -18.07
C GLU A 97 7.01 3.68 -18.56
N LEU A 98 5.86 4.17 -18.10
CA LEU A 98 5.39 5.52 -18.40
C LEU A 98 6.37 6.58 -17.87
N GLN A 99 6.80 6.45 -16.61
CA GLN A 99 7.78 7.36 -16.01
C GLN A 99 9.12 7.33 -16.77
N GLU A 100 9.57 6.16 -17.20
CA GLU A 100 10.78 5.99 -18.00
C GLU A 100 10.63 6.63 -19.39
N SER A 101 9.45 6.56 -20.01
CA SER A 101 9.14 7.26 -21.27
C SER A 101 9.28 8.78 -21.12
N TYR A 102 8.72 9.37 -20.05
CA TYR A 102 8.89 10.79 -19.76
C TYR A 102 10.36 11.15 -19.54
N SER A 103 11.09 10.33 -18.78
CA SER A 103 12.51 10.56 -18.51
C SER A 103 13.34 10.57 -19.79
N GLN A 104 13.08 9.63 -20.72
CA GLN A 104 13.78 9.56 -22.01
C GLN A 104 13.48 10.76 -22.91
N LYS A 105 12.29 11.34 -22.79
CA LYS A 105 11.86 12.56 -23.52
C LYS A 105 12.35 13.86 -22.85
N GLY A 106 13.01 13.79 -21.69
CA GLY A 106 13.42 14.97 -20.92
C GLY A 106 12.27 15.68 -20.19
N MET A 107 11.14 15.01 -20.02
CA MET A 107 9.91 15.54 -19.40
C MET A 107 9.98 15.39 -17.88
N LEU A 108 10.90 16.13 -17.24
CA LEU A 108 11.19 15.99 -15.81
C LEU A 108 10.03 16.44 -14.92
N SER A 109 9.23 17.41 -15.35
CA SER A 109 8.07 17.90 -14.59
C SER A 109 6.99 16.81 -14.50
N GLU A 110 6.76 16.11 -15.60
CA GLU A 110 5.78 15.04 -15.74
C GLU A 110 6.22 13.78 -14.99
N CYS A 111 7.52 13.45 -15.00
CA CYS A 111 8.08 12.44 -14.10
C CYS A 111 7.75 12.74 -12.63
N TYR A 112 7.89 14.00 -12.22
CA TYR A 112 7.61 14.43 -10.85
C TYR A 112 6.11 14.47 -10.55
N MET A 113 5.26 14.87 -11.49
CA MET A 113 3.80 14.81 -11.36
C MET A 113 3.32 13.36 -11.21
N LEU A 114 3.82 12.45 -12.05
CA LEU A 114 3.53 11.02 -11.96
C LEU A 114 3.95 10.47 -10.61
N GLU A 115 5.14 10.85 -10.12
CA GLU A 115 5.64 10.47 -8.80
C GLU A 115 4.68 10.88 -7.67
N GLY A 116 4.19 12.12 -7.69
CA GLY A 116 3.25 12.65 -6.70
C GLY A 116 1.89 11.96 -6.76
N LEU A 117 1.32 11.81 -7.96
CA LEU A 117 0.05 11.13 -8.20
C LEU A 117 0.09 9.67 -7.73
N ALA A 118 1.12 8.92 -8.12
CA ALA A 118 1.30 7.51 -7.76
C ALA A 118 1.48 7.34 -6.25
N SER A 119 2.29 8.21 -5.63
CA SER A 119 2.52 8.16 -4.18
C SER A 119 1.26 8.43 -3.40
N GLU A 120 0.44 9.40 -3.81
CA GLU A 120 -0.82 9.71 -3.14
C GLU A 120 -1.86 8.60 -3.32
N LEU A 121 -1.92 7.99 -4.51
CA LEU A 121 -2.80 6.86 -4.76
C LEU A 121 -2.43 5.64 -3.90
N LEU A 122 -1.13 5.34 -3.75
CA LEU A 122 -0.67 4.30 -2.83
C LEU A 122 -0.99 4.63 -1.38
N LEU A 123 -0.94 5.90 -0.97
CA LEU A 123 -1.35 6.31 0.37
C LEU A 123 -2.85 6.13 0.62
N ASP A 124 -3.70 6.42 -0.37
CA ASP A 124 -5.14 6.16 -0.25
C ASP A 124 -5.46 4.66 -0.22
N SER A 125 -4.62 3.80 -0.82
CA SER A 125 -4.82 2.34 -0.81
C SER A 125 -4.86 1.71 0.58
N TYR A 126 -4.19 2.28 1.58
CA TYR A 126 -4.27 1.81 2.96
C TYR A 126 -5.67 2.01 3.56
N ARG A 127 -6.34 3.12 3.20
CA ARG A 127 -7.71 3.39 3.63
C ARG A 127 -8.67 2.38 3.02
N GLU A 128 -8.52 2.10 1.73
CA GLU A 128 -9.35 1.09 1.06
C GLU A 128 -9.10 -0.32 1.60
N TYR A 129 -7.85 -0.66 1.92
CA TYR A 129 -7.55 -1.92 2.58
C TYR A 129 -8.25 -2.02 3.94
N ASN A 130 -8.24 -0.96 4.75
CA ASN A 130 -8.98 -0.92 6.01
C ASN A 130 -10.48 -1.09 5.82
N GLN A 131 -11.06 -0.38 4.85
CA GLN A 131 -12.48 -0.48 4.52
C GLN A 131 -12.84 -1.88 4.05
N TYR A 132 -12.02 -2.48 3.18
CA TYR A 132 -12.18 -3.87 2.75
C TYR A 132 -12.21 -4.82 3.94
N MET A 133 -11.27 -4.68 4.89
CA MET A 133 -11.20 -5.53 6.08
C MET A 133 -12.47 -5.39 6.95
N GLN A 134 -12.98 -4.17 7.12
CA GLN A 134 -14.22 -3.90 7.86
C GLN A 134 -15.47 -4.47 7.19
N GLU A 135 -15.55 -4.41 5.87
CA GLU A 135 -16.73 -4.84 5.10
C GLU A 135 -16.78 -6.35 4.87
N HIS A 136 -15.62 -7.00 4.78
CA HIS A 136 -15.50 -8.40 4.34
C HIS A 136 -15.01 -9.35 5.42
N THR A 137 -14.63 -8.85 6.60
CA THR A 137 -14.12 -9.68 7.70
C THR A 137 -14.57 -9.17 9.07
N ASP A 138 -14.52 -10.03 10.09
CA ASP A 138 -14.72 -9.63 11.50
C ASP A 138 -13.46 -9.01 12.13
N TRP A 139 -12.48 -8.59 11.31
CA TRP A 139 -11.17 -8.12 11.75
C TRP A 139 -10.93 -6.68 11.32
N HIS A 140 -10.25 -5.94 12.18
CA HIS A 140 -9.80 -4.58 11.92
C HIS A 140 -8.28 -4.52 11.95
N VAL A 141 -7.68 -3.68 11.11
CA VAL A 141 -6.25 -3.40 11.18
C VAL A 141 -5.98 -2.60 12.44
N ALA A 142 -5.18 -3.16 13.36
CA ALA A 142 -4.71 -2.49 14.56
C ALA A 142 -3.42 -1.71 14.32
N ARG A 143 -2.54 -2.22 13.45
CA ARG A 143 -1.25 -1.60 13.15
C ARG A 143 -0.70 -2.07 11.81
N TYR A 144 0.07 -1.20 11.17
CA TYR A 144 0.90 -1.55 10.02
C TYR A 144 2.36 -1.62 10.45
N HIS A 145 3.04 -2.68 10.05
CA HIS A 145 4.47 -2.84 10.24
C HIS A 145 5.17 -2.85 8.89
N PHE A 146 6.03 -1.85 8.68
CA PHE A 146 6.83 -1.73 7.47
C PHE A 146 8.19 -2.40 7.70
N LEU A 147 8.59 -3.23 6.74
CA LEU A 147 9.85 -3.97 6.83
C LEU A 147 11.03 -2.99 6.87
N GLY A 148 12.00 -3.25 7.74
CA GLY A 148 13.15 -2.40 8.01
C GLY A 148 12.87 -1.18 8.90
N SER A 149 11.60 -0.91 9.26
CA SER A 149 11.25 0.21 10.16
C SER A 149 11.30 -0.18 11.64
N GLU A 150 11.18 -1.46 11.93
CA GLU A 150 11.14 -2.03 13.29
C GLU A 150 12.09 -3.23 13.35
N GLY A 151 12.75 -3.46 14.50
CA GLY A 151 13.69 -4.57 14.64
C GLY A 151 13.03 -5.94 14.56
N GLU A 152 11.74 -5.98 14.90
CA GLU A 152 10.82 -7.11 14.80
C GLU A 152 10.52 -7.54 13.35
N PHE A 153 10.63 -6.61 12.41
CA PHE A 153 10.29 -6.79 11.00
C PHE A 153 11.47 -6.37 10.11
N PRO A 154 12.59 -7.13 10.13
CA PRO A 154 13.76 -6.82 9.32
C PRO A 154 13.45 -6.84 7.82
N LEU A 155 14.22 -6.08 7.05
CA LEU A 155 14.05 -5.94 5.60
C LEU A 155 14.36 -7.26 4.86
N GLU A 156 15.21 -8.10 5.46
CA GLU A 156 15.60 -9.43 4.99
C GLU A 156 14.43 -10.41 4.86
N MET A 157 13.29 -10.13 5.49
CA MET A 157 12.07 -10.94 5.36
C MET A 157 11.36 -10.76 4.02
N LEU A 158 11.61 -9.63 3.34
CA LEU A 158 10.88 -9.22 2.16
C LEU A 158 10.89 -10.26 1.02
N PRO A 159 12.02 -10.87 0.64
CA PRO A 159 12.03 -11.87 -0.43
C PRO A 159 11.13 -13.08 -0.12
N GLY A 160 11.21 -13.60 1.11
CA GLY A 160 10.39 -14.74 1.54
C GLY A 160 8.90 -14.42 1.54
N ILE A 161 8.50 -13.21 1.99
CA ILE A 161 7.11 -12.75 1.92
C ILE A 161 6.61 -12.70 0.47
N LEU A 162 7.41 -12.18 -0.45
CA LEU A 162 7.04 -12.05 -1.85
C LEU A 162 6.94 -13.41 -2.54
N GLU A 163 7.86 -14.34 -2.25
CA GLU A 163 7.78 -15.73 -2.71
C GLU A 163 6.51 -16.41 -2.20
N ASP A 164 6.20 -16.24 -0.92
CA ASP A 164 5.01 -16.80 -0.30
C ASP A 164 3.71 -16.33 -0.96
N ILE A 165 3.61 -15.03 -1.25
CA ILE A 165 2.46 -14.45 -1.94
C ILE A 165 2.42 -14.94 -3.39
N ALA A 166 3.55 -14.97 -4.10
CA ALA A 166 3.61 -15.43 -5.49
C ALA A 166 3.13 -16.88 -5.64
N SER A 167 3.58 -17.79 -4.76
CA SER A 167 3.12 -19.19 -4.80
C SER A 167 1.60 -19.32 -4.57
N GLN A 168 1.00 -18.47 -3.74
CA GLN A 168 -0.45 -18.45 -3.55
C GLN A 168 -1.19 -18.08 -4.85
N LEU A 169 -0.62 -17.17 -5.65
CA LEU A 169 -1.23 -16.74 -6.92
C LEU A 169 -1.13 -17.83 -7.99
N GLU A 170 0.03 -18.48 -8.11
CA GLU A 170 0.22 -19.59 -9.05
C GLU A 170 -0.75 -20.75 -8.78
N GLU A 171 -1.02 -21.08 -7.52
CA GLU A 171 -2.01 -22.10 -7.14
C GLU A 171 -3.45 -21.74 -7.54
N GLN A 172 -3.80 -20.45 -7.54
CA GLN A 172 -5.13 -19.98 -7.94
C GLN A 172 -5.32 -19.96 -9.47
N GLU A 173 -4.26 -19.72 -10.23
CA GLU A 173 -4.29 -19.65 -11.69
C GLU A 173 -4.24 -21.04 -12.37
N ALA A 174 -3.63 -22.03 -11.72
CA ALA A 174 -3.54 -23.41 -12.22
C ALA A 174 -4.91 -24.12 -12.40
N GLY A 175 -6.02 -23.48 -12.02
CA GLY A 175 -7.39 -23.96 -12.22
C GLY A 175 -8.13 -23.41 -13.44
N TYR A 176 -7.55 -22.47 -14.21
CA TYR A 176 -8.19 -21.87 -15.39
C TYR A 176 -7.35 -22.08 -16.66
N ASP A 177 -7.85 -22.92 -17.58
CA ASP A 177 -7.29 -23.07 -18.92
C ASP A 177 -7.68 -21.85 -19.77
N VAL A 178 -6.87 -20.78 -19.69
CA VAL A 178 -7.05 -19.59 -20.53
C VAL A 178 -6.12 -19.69 -21.73
N GLN A 179 -6.56 -20.41 -22.76
CA GLN A 179 -5.96 -20.30 -24.09
C GLN A 179 -6.17 -18.87 -24.63
N GLY A 180 -5.09 -18.10 -24.79
CA GLY A 180 -5.09 -17.00 -25.76
C GLY A 180 -4.60 -15.62 -25.31
N ILE A 181 -3.98 -15.47 -24.14
CA ILE A 181 -3.13 -14.31 -23.87
C ILE A 181 -1.72 -14.82 -23.62
N ALA A 182 -0.84 -14.60 -24.59
CA ALA A 182 0.59 -14.68 -24.34
C ALA A 182 0.94 -13.53 -23.37
N GLY A 183 0.98 -13.79 -22.07
CA GLY A 183 1.31 -12.81 -21.03
C GLY A 183 1.64 -13.53 -19.73
N GLY A 184 2.85 -13.48 -19.15
CA GLY A 184 3.97 -12.59 -19.40
C GLY A 184 3.97 -11.48 -18.35
N ASN A 185 4.75 -11.65 -17.27
CA ASN A 185 5.22 -10.65 -16.30
C ASN A 185 4.23 -9.65 -15.66
N LEU A 186 2.97 -9.58 -16.10
CA LEU A 186 1.93 -8.76 -15.50
C LEU A 186 1.75 -9.28 -14.06
N HIS A 187 1.85 -8.37 -13.09
CA HIS A 187 1.64 -8.64 -11.67
C HIS A 187 2.74 -9.40 -10.90
N ARG A 188 3.96 -9.51 -11.43
CA ARG A 188 5.10 -10.00 -10.63
C ARG A 188 5.81 -8.85 -9.93
N ILE A 189 5.82 -8.88 -8.59
CA ILE A 189 6.76 -8.06 -7.82
C ILE A 189 8.07 -8.82 -7.68
N ILE A 190 9.16 -8.16 -8.03
CA ILE A 190 10.52 -8.67 -7.83
C ILE A 190 11.21 -7.87 -6.75
N CYS A 191 12.15 -8.51 -6.07
CA CYS A 191 12.98 -7.92 -5.05
C CYS A 191 14.45 -8.20 -5.40
N ASN A 192 15.26 -7.14 -5.49
CA ASN A 192 16.68 -7.30 -5.80
C ASN A 192 17.51 -7.59 -4.54
N SER A 193 18.82 -7.80 -4.71
CA SER A 193 19.75 -8.08 -3.60
C SER A 193 19.91 -6.96 -2.57
N SER A 194 19.44 -5.75 -2.90
CA SER A 194 19.40 -4.59 -2.00
C SER A 194 18.03 -4.39 -1.38
N PHE A 195 17.12 -5.35 -1.54
CA PHE A 195 15.75 -5.32 -1.05
C PHE A 195 14.86 -4.23 -1.66
N CYS A 196 15.25 -3.69 -2.83
CA CYS A 196 14.38 -2.80 -3.57
C CYS A 196 13.35 -3.62 -4.34
N ILE A 197 12.08 -3.24 -4.21
CA ILE A 197 10.97 -3.84 -4.93
C ILE A 197 10.75 -3.16 -6.28
N GLN A 198 10.38 -3.96 -7.27
CA GLN A 198 9.86 -3.50 -8.56
C GLN A 198 8.55 -4.25 -8.86
N PRO A 199 7.47 -3.59 -9.30
CA PRO A 199 7.40 -2.17 -9.71
C PRO A 199 7.72 -1.16 -8.61
N LYS A 200 8.32 -0.02 -8.95
CA LYS A 200 8.78 1.00 -7.99
C LYS A 200 7.61 1.56 -7.18
N LYS A 201 6.42 1.60 -7.77
CA LYS A 201 5.16 1.99 -7.13
C LYS A 201 4.46 0.81 -6.46
N SER A 202 5.18 0.19 -5.53
CA SER A 202 4.68 -0.91 -4.71
C SER A 202 4.98 -0.68 -3.23
N VAL A 203 4.18 -1.33 -2.38
CA VAL A 203 4.40 -1.36 -0.92
C VAL A 203 4.13 -2.77 -0.40
N VAL A 204 4.94 -3.18 0.59
CA VAL A 204 4.77 -4.44 1.32
C VAL A 204 4.77 -4.13 2.81
N PHE A 205 3.79 -4.65 3.52
CA PHE A 205 3.66 -4.45 4.96
C PHE A 205 3.04 -5.68 5.64
N ILE A 206 3.26 -5.79 6.95
CA ILE A 206 2.52 -6.72 7.80
C ILE A 206 1.40 -5.94 8.49
N ALA A 207 0.15 -6.35 8.26
CA ALA A 207 -1.01 -5.85 8.98
C ALA A 207 -1.23 -6.67 10.25
N GLU A 208 -1.13 -6.04 11.42
CA GLU A 208 -1.62 -6.60 12.68
C GLU A 208 -3.13 -6.39 12.74
N LEU A 209 -3.87 -7.46 12.97
CA LEU A 209 -5.33 -7.49 12.98
C LEU A 209 -5.86 -7.77 14.39
N THR A 210 -7.01 -7.17 14.71
CA THR A 210 -7.73 -7.36 15.98
C THR A 210 -9.24 -7.47 15.74
N LYS A 211 -9.95 -8.16 16.63
CA LYS A 211 -11.43 -8.12 16.68
C LYS A 211 -11.97 -6.99 17.55
N GLU A 212 -11.08 -6.25 18.22
CA GLU A 212 -11.47 -5.12 19.06
C GLU A 212 -11.69 -3.88 18.21
N GLU A 213 -12.96 -3.52 18.00
CA GLU A 213 -13.36 -2.35 17.22
C GLU A 213 -12.72 -1.06 17.75
N ALA A 214 -12.54 -0.90 19.06
CA ALA A 214 -11.92 0.29 19.65
C ALA A 214 -10.41 0.43 19.37
N ALA A 215 -9.75 -0.64 18.91
CA ALA A 215 -8.31 -0.69 18.65
C ALA A 215 -7.98 -0.59 17.15
N HIS A 216 -8.94 -0.25 16.30
CA HIS A 216 -8.69 -0.06 14.87
C HIS A 216 -7.77 1.15 14.62
N CYS A 217 -6.87 1.01 13.65
CA CYS A 217 -6.01 2.05 13.13
C CYS A 217 -6.75 2.79 11.99
N PRO A 218 -7.08 4.07 12.13
CA PRO A 218 -7.72 4.85 11.06
C PRO A 218 -6.82 5.05 9.83
N GLY A 219 -5.51 4.91 9.98
CA GLY A 219 -4.56 5.06 8.87
C GLY A 219 -3.09 5.04 9.32
N ILE A 220 -2.20 4.84 8.35
CA ILE A 220 -0.75 4.64 8.57
C ILE A 220 -0.06 5.75 9.38
N CYS A 221 -0.61 6.96 9.39
CA CYS A 221 0.02 8.11 10.04
C CYS A 221 -0.20 8.18 11.55
N LEU A 222 -1.18 7.47 12.11
CA LEU A 222 -1.47 7.52 13.55
C LEU A 222 -0.41 6.79 14.38
N GLY A 223 0.16 5.70 13.87
CA GLY A 223 1.30 4.99 14.48
C GLY A 223 2.68 5.57 14.13
N CYS A 224 2.76 6.60 13.30
CA CYS A 224 4.02 7.19 12.89
C CYS A 224 4.66 8.00 14.03
N SER A 225 5.91 7.70 14.38
CA SER A 225 6.68 8.42 15.40
C SER A 225 7.20 9.79 14.95
N SER A 226 7.09 10.11 13.65
CA SER A 226 7.48 11.40 13.11
C SER A 226 6.50 12.49 13.52
N ILE A 227 7.01 13.46 14.30
CA ILE A 227 6.27 14.60 14.84
C ILE A 227 5.76 15.53 13.72
N HIS A 228 6.53 15.67 12.64
CA HIS A 228 6.21 16.52 11.49
C HIS A 228 5.94 15.69 10.23
N CYS A 229 5.22 14.57 10.35
CA CYS A 229 4.87 13.76 9.18
C CYS A 229 3.99 14.57 8.22
N PRO A 230 4.44 14.86 6.99
CA PRO A 230 3.65 15.63 6.02
C PRO A 230 2.36 14.89 5.60
N ASN A 231 2.33 13.57 5.76
CA ASN A 231 1.14 12.74 5.49
C ASN A 231 0.10 12.80 6.64
N ARG A 232 0.42 13.35 7.82
CA ARG A 232 -0.54 13.54 8.93
C ARG A 232 -1.48 14.74 8.72
N MET A 233 -1.19 15.58 7.73
CA MET A 233 -1.76 16.93 7.58
C MET A 233 -3.21 17.01 7.07
N GLU A 234 -4.03 15.95 7.07
CA GLU A 234 -5.35 15.98 6.42
C GLU A 234 -6.56 15.42 7.19
N GLU A 235 -6.51 15.25 8.52
CA GLU A 235 -7.73 14.92 9.28
C GLU A 235 -8.59 16.13 9.69
N GLU A 236 -8.08 17.37 9.57
CA GLU A 236 -8.81 18.56 10.07
C GLU A 236 -9.98 19.05 9.19
N LEU A 237 -10.19 18.50 7.97
CA LEU A 237 -11.18 19.03 7.03
C LEU A 237 -12.49 18.22 6.91
N VAL A 238 -12.67 17.12 7.66
CA VAL A 238 -13.91 16.30 7.63
C VAL A 238 -14.83 16.59 8.85
N ARG A 239 -14.49 17.57 9.70
CA ARG A 239 -15.30 17.93 10.89
C ARG A 239 -15.75 19.40 10.91
N ARG A 240 -16.27 19.91 9.79
CA ARG A 240 -17.04 21.16 9.78
C ARG A 240 -18.39 20.98 9.11
#